data_AF-A0A966J817-F1
#
_entry.id   AF-A0A966J817-F1
#
_cell.length_a   1.000
_cell.length_b   1.000
_cell.length_c   1.000
_cell.angle_alpha   90.00
_cell.angle_beta   90.00
_cell.angle_gamma   90.00
#
_symmetry.space_group_name_H-M   'P 1'
#
loop_
_entity.id
_entity.type
_entity.pdbx_description
1 polymer ?
#
loop_
_entity_poly.entity_id
_entity_poly.type
_entity_poly.pdbx_seq_one_letter_code
_entity_poly.pdbx_strand_id
1 'polypeptide(L)'
;MVPRIAQQLAHPASTALLGSEVAKQLDTLIKTLPNLRALFIGDYYTKAGEDMRVMLRGRGYTDEDIGSHAGMLDTSELLYVNPKLVRKERLARNGGAPDSGVSGDPTKASAELGAELLKIKIDNALNQIRTLRAGGNK
;
A
#
# COMPACT_ATOMS: atom_id res chain seq x y z
N MET A 1 -18.75 21.60 -2.20
CA MET A 1 -19.19 20.20 -2.03
C MET A 1 -18.43 19.38 -3.07
N VAL A 2 -17.30 18.79 -2.69
CA VAL A 2 -16.51 17.94 -3.62
C VAL A 2 -17.25 16.60 -3.74
N PRO A 3 -17.51 16.06 -4.94
CA PRO A 3 -18.29 14.84 -5.10
C PRO A 3 -17.62 13.67 -4.38
N ARG A 4 -18.37 12.95 -3.53
CA ARG A 4 -17.95 11.72 -2.82
C ARG A 4 -17.40 10.61 -3.75
N ILE A 5 -17.59 10.73 -5.05
CA ILE A 5 -17.15 9.73 -6.05
C ILE A 5 -15.62 9.65 -6.12
N ALA A 6 -14.90 10.76 -5.92
CA ALA A 6 -13.43 10.75 -5.99
C ALA A 6 -12.76 10.11 -4.76
N GLN A 7 -13.44 10.07 -3.61
CA GLN A 7 -12.90 9.48 -2.38
C GLN A 7 -13.08 7.96 -2.33
N GLN A 8 -14.08 7.41 -3.05
CA GLN A 8 -14.37 5.98 -3.08
C GLN A 8 -13.33 5.17 -3.87
N LEU A 9 -12.65 5.78 -4.85
CA LEU A 9 -11.64 5.11 -5.69
C LEU A 9 -10.29 4.90 -4.98
N ALA A 10 -10.09 5.52 -3.82
CA ALA A 10 -8.91 5.33 -2.98
C ALA A 10 -9.13 4.28 -1.86
N HIS A 11 -10.23 3.51 -1.91
CA HIS A 11 -10.50 2.47 -0.93
C HIS A 11 -9.81 1.14 -1.31
N PRO A 12 -8.96 0.55 -0.45
CA PRO A 12 -8.16 -0.63 -0.77
C PRO A 12 -8.98 -1.84 -1.24
N ALA A 13 -10.20 -2.00 -0.73
CA ALA A 13 -11.09 -3.09 -1.11
C ALA A 13 -11.63 -2.96 -2.55
N SER A 14 -11.93 -1.73 -3.00
CA SER A 14 -12.47 -1.49 -4.35
C SER A 14 -11.41 -1.69 -5.43
N THR A 15 -10.17 -1.27 -5.17
CA THR A 15 -9.04 -1.49 -6.08
C THR A 15 -8.66 -2.97 -6.20
N ALA A 16 -8.75 -3.74 -5.12
CA ALA A 16 -8.41 -5.16 -5.15
C ALA A 16 -9.44 -6.00 -5.93
N LEU A 17 -10.73 -5.76 -5.71
CA LEU A 17 -11.80 -6.46 -6.42
C LEU A 17 -11.73 -6.17 -7.93
N LEU A 18 -11.66 -4.88 -8.31
CA LEU A 18 -11.58 -4.46 -9.70
C LEU A 18 -10.31 -4.95 -10.39
N GLY A 19 -9.16 -4.87 -9.72
CA GLY A 19 -7.89 -5.34 -10.28
C GLY A 19 -7.90 -6.85 -10.56
N SER A 20 -8.47 -7.65 -9.66
CA SER A 20 -8.59 -9.09 -9.88
C SER A 20 -9.51 -9.45 -11.04
N GLU A 21 -10.59 -8.68 -11.24
CA GLU A 21 -11.54 -8.90 -12.32
C GLU A 21 -10.94 -8.51 -13.68
N VAL A 22 -10.25 -7.37 -13.75
CA VAL A 22 -9.53 -6.95 -14.96
C VAL A 22 -8.48 -7.97 -15.36
N ALA A 23 -7.72 -8.53 -14.40
CA ALA A 23 -6.74 -9.57 -14.71
C ALA A 23 -7.40 -10.84 -15.28
N LYS A 24 -8.56 -11.27 -14.77
CA LYS A 24 -9.30 -12.42 -15.33
C LYS A 24 -9.79 -12.16 -16.76
N GLN A 25 -10.31 -10.96 -17.01
CA GLN A 25 -10.75 -10.55 -18.34
C GLN A 25 -9.57 -10.53 -19.32
N LEU A 26 -8.44 -9.97 -18.90
CA LEU A 26 -7.23 -9.95 -19.72
C LEU A 26 -6.69 -11.37 -19.98
N ASP A 27 -6.66 -12.23 -18.97
CA ASP A 27 -6.23 -13.63 -19.10
C ASP A 27 -7.11 -14.39 -20.11
N THR A 28 -8.42 -14.12 -20.09
CA THR A 28 -9.38 -14.67 -21.05
C THR A 28 -9.08 -14.19 -22.47
N LEU A 29 -8.79 -12.89 -22.65
CA LEU A 29 -8.49 -12.29 -23.96
C LEU A 29 -7.19 -12.82 -24.57
N ILE A 30 -6.17 -13.08 -23.74
CA ILE A 30 -4.84 -13.51 -24.21
C ILE A 30 -4.66 -15.04 -24.22
N LYS A 31 -5.69 -15.81 -23.85
CA LYS A 31 -5.62 -17.28 -23.66
C LYS A 31 -5.13 -18.07 -24.87
N THR A 32 -5.31 -17.53 -26.08
CA THR A 32 -4.88 -18.16 -27.34
C THR A 32 -3.40 -17.93 -27.66
N LEU A 33 -2.72 -17.02 -26.94
CA LEU A 33 -1.30 -16.73 -27.12
C LEU A 33 -0.45 -17.70 -26.27
N PRO A 34 0.60 -18.32 -26.83
CA PRO A 34 1.43 -19.24 -26.07
C PRO A 34 2.23 -18.50 -24.99
N ASN A 35 2.33 -19.10 -23.81
CA ASN A 35 3.17 -18.66 -22.69
C ASN A 35 2.83 -17.28 -22.09
N LEU A 36 1.61 -16.76 -22.29
CA LEU A 36 1.15 -15.52 -21.67
C LEU A 36 0.11 -15.78 -20.57
N ARG A 37 0.21 -15.02 -19.47
CA ARG A 37 -0.76 -15.00 -18.37
C ARG A 37 -0.87 -13.60 -17.79
N ALA A 38 -2.08 -13.18 -17.45
CA ALA A 38 -2.33 -11.94 -16.73
C ALA A 38 -2.53 -12.23 -15.24
N LEU A 39 -1.72 -11.60 -14.38
CA LEU A 39 -1.78 -11.78 -12.93
C LEU A 39 -2.09 -10.46 -12.25
N PHE A 40 -3.07 -10.47 -11.34
CA PHE A 40 -3.28 -9.38 -10.40
C PHE A 40 -2.47 -9.65 -9.12
N ILE A 41 -1.54 -8.75 -8.80
CA ILE A 41 -0.73 -8.82 -7.58
C ILE A 41 -1.24 -7.73 -6.64
N GLY A 42 -2.14 -8.08 -5.72
CA GLY A 42 -2.77 -7.13 -4.79
C GLY A 42 -2.16 -7.12 -3.38
N ASP A 43 -1.42 -8.16 -3.01
CA ASP A 43 -0.98 -8.38 -1.62
C ASP A 43 0.07 -7.36 -1.16
N TYR A 44 0.80 -6.74 -2.11
CA TYR A 44 1.71 -5.65 -1.82
C TYR A 44 0.99 -4.38 -1.30
N TYR A 45 -0.32 -4.29 -1.52
CA TYR A 45 -1.13 -3.14 -1.13
C TYR A 45 -2.06 -3.48 0.04
N THR A 46 -3.03 -4.39 -0.16
CA THR A 46 -4.06 -4.66 0.85
C THR A 46 -3.51 -5.46 2.04
N LYS A 47 -2.97 -6.66 1.76
CA LYS A 47 -2.40 -7.54 2.80
C LYS A 47 -1.23 -6.85 3.51
N ALA A 48 -0.31 -6.23 2.75
CA ALA A 48 0.79 -5.49 3.33
C ALA A 48 0.32 -4.33 4.21
N GLY A 49 -0.73 -3.60 3.81
CA GLY A 49 -1.34 -2.56 4.63
C GLY A 49 -1.71 -3.04 6.03
N GLU A 50 -2.38 -4.19 6.12
CA GLU A 50 -2.76 -4.81 7.39
C GLU A 50 -1.54 -5.35 8.17
N ASP A 51 -0.63 -6.07 7.52
CA ASP A 51 0.56 -6.62 8.17
C ASP A 51 1.45 -5.51 8.76
N MET A 52 1.60 -4.40 8.04
CA MET A 52 2.34 -3.23 8.52
C MET A 52 1.66 -2.59 9.73
N ARG A 53 0.31 -2.47 9.74
CA ARG A 53 -0.45 -1.97 10.90
C ARG A 53 -0.28 -2.88 12.12
N VAL A 54 -0.32 -4.21 11.93
CA VAL A 54 -0.07 -5.19 12.99
C VAL A 54 1.33 -5.01 13.57
N MET A 55 2.35 -4.88 12.71
CA MET A 55 3.74 -4.66 13.14
C MET A 55 3.88 -3.37 13.96
N LEU A 56 3.28 -2.27 13.50
CA LEU A 56 3.34 -0.97 14.18
C LEU A 56 2.60 -0.97 15.53
N ARG A 57 1.42 -1.60 15.61
CA ARG A 57 0.71 -1.80 16.88
C ARG A 57 1.54 -2.62 17.86
N GLY A 58 2.22 -3.66 17.37
CA GLY A 58 3.17 -4.44 18.17
C GLY A 58 4.35 -3.64 18.72
N ARG A 59 4.66 -2.47 18.12
CA ARG A 59 5.68 -1.51 18.59
C ARG A 59 5.11 -0.41 19.50
N GLY A 60 3.82 -0.46 19.82
CA GLY A 60 3.17 0.49 20.72
C GLY A 60 2.61 1.74 20.04
N TYR A 61 2.58 1.82 18.71
CA TYR A 61 1.89 2.90 18.00
C TYR A 61 0.37 2.68 18.05
N THR A 62 -0.39 3.73 18.31
CA THR A 62 -1.87 3.67 18.28
C THR A 62 -2.40 3.78 16.85
N ASP A 63 -3.68 3.46 16.63
CA ASP A 63 -4.29 3.63 15.31
C ASP A 63 -4.35 5.12 14.90
N GLU A 64 -4.46 6.04 15.86
CA GLU A 64 -4.37 7.49 15.64
C GLU A 64 -2.96 7.92 15.23
N ASP A 65 -1.91 7.29 15.78
CA ASP A 65 -0.54 7.54 15.34
C ASP A 65 -0.33 7.07 13.89
N ILE A 66 -0.82 5.87 13.59
CA ILE A 66 -0.62 5.23 12.28
C ILE A 66 -1.39 5.98 11.20
N GLY A 67 -2.65 6.31 11.49
CA GLY A 67 -3.55 6.99 10.58
C GLY A 67 -3.91 6.19 9.33
N SER A 68 -4.47 6.86 8.32
CA SER A 68 -4.99 6.22 7.11
C SER A 68 -4.51 6.83 5.79
N HIS A 69 -3.86 8.00 5.82
CA HIS A 69 -3.42 8.68 4.59
C HIS A 69 -2.29 9.67 4.86
N ALA A 70 -1.19 9.57 4.11
CA ALA A 70 -0.01 10.43 4.22
C ALA A 70 0.59 10.47 5.64
N GLY A 71 0.28 9.46 6.47
CA GLY A 71 0.74 9.34 7.85
C GLY A 71 2.14 8.74 7.96
N MET A 72 2.43 8.10 9.09
CA MET A 72 3.77 7.56 9.37
C MET A 72 4.20 6.45 8.39
N LEU A 73 3.26 5.66 7.87
CA LEU A 73 3.52 4.60 6.89
C LEU A 73 4.08 5.21 5.59
N ASP A 74 3.26 5.99 4.88
CA ASP A 74 3.61 6.59 3.58
C ASP A 74 4.86 7.48 3.67
N THR A 75 4.96 8.26 4.75
CA THR A 75 6.12 9.14 4.97
C THR A 75 7.39 8.34 5.19
N SER A 76 7.35 7.24 5.96
CA SER A 76 8.53 6.39 6.19
C SER A 76 9.01 5.74 4.91
N GLU A 77 8.09 5.19 4.11
CA GLU A 77 8.43 4.57 2.82
C GLU A 77 9.10 5.57 1.87
N LEU A 78 8.57 6.80 1.76
CA LEU A 78 9.20 7.85 0.95
C LEU A 78 10.56 8.29 1.50
N LEU A 79 10.70 8.40 2.83
CA LEU A 79 11.98 8.73 3.47
C LEU A 79 13.06 7.69 3.15
N TYR A 80 12.70 6.41 3.09
CA TYR A 80 13.61 5.34 2.71
C TYR A 80 13.97 5.38 1.22
N VAL A 81 12.97 5.49 0.33
CA VAL A 81 13.18 5.45 -1.12
C VAL A 81 13.96 6.68 -1.59
N ASN A 82 13.51 7.87 -1.19
CA ASN A 82 14.17 9.12 -1.53
C ASN A 82 13.77 10.22 -0.54
N PRO A 83 14.62 10.54 0.44
CA PRO A 83 14.28 11.53 1.48
C PRO A 83 14.07 12.95 0.92
N LYS A 84 14.53 13.26 -0.30
CA LYS A 84 14.31 14.56 -0.94
C LYS A 84 12.85 14.78 -1.36
N LEU A 85 12.04 13.72 -1.42
CA LEU A 85 10.61 13.82 -1.72
C LEU A 85 9.76 14.22 -0.51
N VAL A 86 10.37 14.27 0.68
CA VAL A 86 9.70 14.64 1.93
C VAL A 86 10.24 15.97 2.43
N ARG A 87 9.33 16.93 2.61
CA ARG A 87 9.60 18.23 3.24
C ARG A 87 9.63 18.05 4.75
N LYS A 88 10.74 17.54 5.30
CA LYS A 88 10.86 17.14 6.71
C LYS A 88 10.54 18.29 7.68
N GLU A 89 10.89 19.51 7.29
CA GLU A 89 10.62 20.75 8.03
C GLU A 89 9.13 21.12 8.11
N ARG A 90 8.27 20.45 7.34
CA ARG A 90 6.82 20.65 7.33
C ARG A 90 6.04 19.50 7.97
N LEU A 91 6.71 18.48 8.50
CA LEU A 91 6.04 17.41 9.24
C LEU A 91 5.45 17.98 10.52
N ALA A 92 4.18 17.68 10.78
CA ALA A 92 3.45 18.17 11.94
C ALA A 92 2.77 17.01 12.66
N ARG A 93 2.75 17.09 13.99
CA ARG A 93 2.08 16.09 14.83
C ARG A 93 0.62 15.95 14.42
N ASN A 94 0.13 14.72 14.36
CA ASN A 94 -1.24 14.40 13.92
C ASN A 94 -1.63 15.02 12.57
N GLY A 95 -0.67 15.27 11.68
CA GLY A 95 -0.92 15.83 10.35
C GLY A 95 -1.11 17.34 10.30
N GLY A 96 -1.01 18.05 11.43
CA GLY A 96 -1.12 19.51 11.49
C GLY A 96 -2.55 20.02 11.35
N ALA A 97 -2.77 20.95 10.42
CA ALA A 97 -4.07 21.58 10.23
C ALA A 97 -5.11 20.58 9.69
N PRO A 98 -6.41 20.72 10.03
CA PRO A 98 -7.46 19.78 9.60
C PRO A 98 -7.61 19.63 8.08
N ASP A 99 -7.18 20.61 7.30
CA ASP A 99 -7.25 20.64 5.83
C ASP A 99 -5.95 20.17 5.15
N SER A 100 -4.96 19.67 5.91
CA SER A 100 -3.71 19.15 5.36
C SER A 100 -3.88 17.90 4.50
N GLY A 101 -5.01 17.20 4.66
CA GLY A 101 -5.27 15.90 4.05
C GLY A 101 -4.58 14.73 4.74
N VAL A 102 -3.75 14.97 5.76
CA VAL A 102 -3.02 13.92 6.48
C VAL A 102 -3.91 13.29 7.56
N SER A 103 -3.88 11.97 7.65
CA SER A 103 -4.41 11.18 8.76
C SER A 103 -3.27 10.39 9.37
N GLY A 104 -3.02 10.60 10.67
CA GLY A 104 -1.91 10.00 11.40
C GLY A 104 -0.87 11.02 11.84
N ASP A 105 0.20 10.56 12.48
CA ASP A 105 1.33 11.40 12.88
C ASP A 105 2.57 11.11 12.01
N PRO A 106 2.79 11.86 10.92
CA PRO A 106 3.94 11.66 10.06
C PRO A 106 5.26 12.08 10.72
N THR A 107 5.26 12.72 11.90
CA THR A 107 6.49 13.03 12.65
C THR A 107 7.13 11.79 13.26
N LYS A 108 6.38 10.68 13.37
CA LYS A 108 6.89 9.37 13.82
C LYS A 108 7.57 8.57 12.71
N ALA A 109 7.64 9.13 11.50
CA ALA A 109 8.23 8.47 10.35
C ALA A 109 9.77 8.46 10.40
N SER A 110 10.37 7.39 9.86
CA SER A 110 11.82 7.28 9.70
C SER A 110 12.18 6.47 8.46
N ALA A 111 13.40 6.62 7.96
CA ALA A 111 13.87 5.84 6.83
C ALA A 111 14.07 4.37 7.21
N GLU A 112 14.50 4.11 8.45
CA GLU A 112 14.69 2.78 9.03
C GLU A 112 13.35 2.03 9.05
N LEU A 113 12.30 2.69 9.56
CA LEU A 113 10.96 2.12 9.53
C LEU A 113 10.48 1.90 8.08
N GLY A 114 10.78 2.82 7.18
CA GLY A 114 10.44 2.70 5.75
C GLY A 114 11.03 1.46 5.09
N ALA A 115 12.27 1.11 5.43
CA ALA A 115 12.93 -0.10 4.94
C ALA A 115 12.14 -1.36 5.33
N GLU A 116 11.69 -1.43 6.59
CA GLU A 116 10.95 -2.57 7.11
C GLU A 116 9.54 -2.67 6.50
N LEU A 117 8.85 -1.53 6.36
CA LEU A 117 7.54 -1.45 5.73
C LEU A 117 7.58 -1.89 4.27
N LEU A 118 8.55 -1.41 3.50
CA LEU A 118 8.73 -1.82 2.11
C LEU A 118 9.14 -3.28 1.99
N LYS A 119 9.89 -3.82 2.93
CA LYS A 119 10.19 -5.25 2.98
C LYS A 119 8.90 -6.09 3.09
N ILE A 120 7.95 -5.69 3.94
CA ILE A 120 6.64 -6.37 4.05
C ILE A 120 5.90 -6.33 2.70
N LYS A 121 5.85 -5.18 2.04
CA LYS A 121 5.23 -5.05 0.71
C LYS A 121 5.87 -5.97 -0.32
N ILE A 122 7.19 -5.98 -0.39
CA ILE A 122 7.97 -6.79 -1.34
C ILE A 122 7.78 -8.28 -1.05
N ASP A 123 7.88 -8.71 0.20
CA ASP A 123 7.75 -10.12 0.59
C ASP A 123 6.35 -10.65 0.26
N ASN A 124 5.29 -9.87 0.55
CA ASN A 124 3.92 -10.22 0.19
C ASN A 124 3.72 -10.32 -1.33
N ALA A 125 4.24 -9.35 -2.10
CA ALA A 125 4.17 -9.38 -3.56
C ALA A 125 4.86 -10.62 -4.13
N LEU A 126 6.09 -10.91 -3.69
CA LEU A 126 6.87 -12.04 -4.15
C LEU A 126 6.22 -13.38 -3.78
N ASN A 127 5.63 -13.48 -2.58
CA ASN A 127 4.90 -14.68 -2.17
C ASN A 127 3.68 -14.94 -3.07
N GLN A 128 2.90 -13.90 -3.36
CA GLN A 128 1.75 -14.01 -4.28
C GLN A 128 2.18 -14.40 -5.69
N ILE A 129 3.22 -13.75 -6.22
CA ILE A 129 3.78 -14.07 -7.55
C ILE A 129 4.24 -15.53 -7.62
N ARG A 130 5.01 -16.00 -6.61
CA ARG A 130 5.50 -17.40 -6.57
C ARG A 130 4.33 -18.39 -6.53
N THR A 131 3.32 -18.12 -5.71
CA THR A 131 2.12 -18.96 -5.60
C THR A 131 1.36 -19.03 -6.92
N LEU A 132 1.11 -17.90 -7.57
CA LEU A 132 0.38 -17.83 -8.84
C LEU A 132 1.15 -18.46 -10.01
N ARG A 133 2.49 -18.38 -9.99
CA ARG A 133 3.35 -19.05 -10.97
C ARG A 133 3.38 -20.57 -10.76
N ALA A 134 3.51 -21.04 -9.52
CA ALA A 134 3.50 -22.47 -9.21
C ALA A 134 2.14 -23.13 -9.51
N GLY A 135 1.04 -22.41 -9.29
CA GLY A 135 -0.31 -22.88 -9.61
C GLY A 135 -0.64 -22.96 -11.11
N GLY A 136 0.26 -22.52 -12.01
CA GLY A 136 0.09 -22.58 -13.46
C GLY A 136 0.57 -23.86 -14.14
N ASN A 137 1.15 -24.80 -13.39
CA ASN A 137 1.64 -26.08 -13.92
C ASN A 137 0.60 -27.22 -13.81
N LYS A 138 -0.68 -26.93 -14.02
CA LYS A 138 -1.74 -27.96 -14.07
C LYS A 138 -2.53 -27.83 -15.37
#